data_AF-A0A8J1VUU9-F1
#
_entry.id   AF-A0A8J1VUU9-F1
#
_cell.length_a   1.000
_cell.length_b   1.000
_cell.length_c   1.000
_cell.angle_alpha   90.00
_cell.angle_beta   90.00
_cell.angle_gamma   90.00
#
_symmetry.space_group_name_H-M   'P 1'
#
loop_
_entity.id
_entity.type
_entity.pdbx_description
1 polymer ?
#
loop_
_entity_poly.entity_id
_entity_poly.type
_entity_poly.pdbx_seq_one_letter_code
_entity_poly.pdbx_strand_id
1 'polypeptide(L)'
;MSGITSKKLKFKGDKPKKKKRSHREAEDPDEELAAMAAADPRGWVFPEDVMQVNGPSFIILPTEPPSCLAWDAGRQRVYAAPIDMPEAPEGANDLSMSEILAAIEPRDVNHVWVISRLSGSEGVISLRTSSGTFLTATPSGVLSATTPSRGPLESFVPFLATTSSSPFPTFSLKTHAEKYLSATPPAGPSIIKSRAELRADADVAGEGEMLRVKCQREFVLKAKIAIEDAKGEGKGKTRMTDGGPAPGSLEDEMKKNRETQAWGAGRAIVSEVDRKDIKRARKEGRLAEAMLDRRAALKSDRYAK
;
A
#
# COMPACT_ATOMS: atom_id res chain seq x y z
N MET A 1 39.61 38.97 22.85
CA MET A 1 39.07 38.05 23.86
C MET A 1 38.53 36.84 23.13
N SER A 2 39.26 35.72 23.16
CA SER A 2 38.97 34.52 22.36
C SER A 2 38.19 33.51 23.19
N GLY A 3 37.03 33.07 22.70
CA GLY A 3 36.11 32.18 23.41
C GLY A 3 36.54 30.71 23.32
N ILE A 4 36.75 30.10 24.49
CA ILE A 4 37.05 28.67 24.64
C ILE A 4 35.74 27.88 24.50
N THR A 5 35.64 27.02 23.48
CA THR A 5 34.57 26.01 23.35
C THR A 5 35.11 24.65 23.77
N SER A 6 34.59 24.09 24.86
CA SER A 6 34.99 22.78 25.38
C SER A 6 34.50 21.65 24.47
N LYS A 7 35.39 21.06 23.67
CA LYS A 7 35.16 19.77 23.02
C LYS A 7 35.20 18.66 24.08
N LYS A 8 34.07 17.99 24.32
CA LYS A 8 34.00 16.79 25.18
C LYS A 8 34.93 15.70 24.61
N LEU A 9 35.97 15.36 25.37
CA LEU A 9 36.86 14.24 25.09
C LEU A 9 36.07 12.93 25.14
N LYS A 10 36.13 12.12 24.07
CA LYS A 10 35.76 10.70 24.11
C LYS A 10 37.00 9.89 24.47
N PHE A 11 36.93 9.10 25.53
CA PHE A 11 38.00 8.20 25.93
C PHE A 11 38.04 6.98 24.99
N LYS A 12 39.25 6.58 24.61
CA LYS A 12 39.49 5.40 23.78
C LYS A 12 39.29 4.16 24.64
N GLY A 13 38.09 3.59 24.58
CA GLY A 13 37.66 2.45 25.40
C GLY A 13 36.14 2.26 25.45
N ASP A 14 35.35 3.28 25.12
CA ASP A 14 33.89 3.15 25.05
C ASP A 14 33.45 2.35 23.81
N LYS A 15 33.08 1.09 24.04
CA LYS A 15 32.41 0.26 23.02
C LYS A 15 31.06 0.91 22.67
N PRO A 16 30.73 1.07 21.37
CA PRO A 16 29.41 1.58 20.99
C PRO A 16 28.33 0.65 21.56
N LYS A 17 27.36 1.22 22.29
CA LYS A 17 26.17 0.48 22.73
C LYS A 17 25.52 -0.15 21.49
N LYS A 18 25.58 -1.48 21.38
CA LYS A 18 24.75 -2.25 20.45
C LYS A 18 23.30 -1.78 20.65
N LYS A 19 22.67 -1.26 19.59
CA LYS A 19 21.21 -1.05 19.57
C LYS A 19 20.56 -2.39 19.90
N LYS A 20 20.02 -2.52 21.11
CA LYS A 20 19.07 -3.59 21.44
C LYS A 20 17.88 -3.40 20.51
N ARG A 21 17.68 -4.33 19.58
CA ARG A 21 16.38 -4.50 18.90
C ARG A 21 15.36 -4.79 20.01
N SER A 22 14.26 -4.03 20.03
CA SER A 22 13.18 -4.22 20.98
C SER A 22 12.68 -5.65 20.87
N HIS A 23 12.62 -6.30 22.03
CA HIS A 23 11.83 -7.51 22.20
C HIS A 23 10.38 -7.11 21.91
N ARG A 24 9.66 -7.94 21.13
CA ARG A 24 8.26 -7.76 20.75
C ARG A 24 7.37 -7.90 22.01
N GLU A 25 7.42 -6.89 22.87
CA GLU A 25 6.43 -6.61 23.90
C GLU A 25 5.27 -5.92 23.18
N ALA A 26 4.02 -6.29 23.48
CA ALA A 26 2.83 -5.85 22.74
C ALA A 26 2.86 -4.34 22.49
N GLU A 27 3.26 -3.95 21.27
CA GLU A 27 3.32 -2.55 20.86
C GLU A 27 1.88 -2.04 20.87
N ASP A 28 1.67 -0.90 21.53
CA ASP A 28 0.39 -0.19 21.47
C ASP A 28 0.07 0.01 19.98
N PRO A 29 -1.08 -0.46 19.46
CA PRO A 29 -1.46 -0.27 18.07
C PRO A 29 -1.33 1.21 17.63
N ASP A 30 -1.52 2.14 18.57
CA ASP A 30 -1.35 3.56 18.35
C ASP A 30 0.11 3.97 18.06
N GLU A 31 1.07 3.37 18.75
CA GLU A 31 2.49 3.64 18.57
C GLU A 31 2.98 3.08 17.23
N GLU A 32 2.52 1.88 16.85
CA GLU A 32 2.84 1.29 15.54
C GLU A 32 2.29 2.16 14.39
N LEU A 33 1.04 2.61 14.51
CA LEU A 33 0.40 3.48 13.53
C LEU A 33 1.11 4.82 13.42
N ALA A 34 1.48 5.43 14.55
CA ALA A 34 2.24 6.68 14.58
C ALA A 34 3.65 6.52 13.97
N ALA A 35 4.35 5.42 14.27
CA ALA A 35 5.64 5.11 13.67
C ALA A 35 5.53 4.92 12.15
N MET A 36 4.47 4.25 11.69
CA MET A 36 4.18 4.09 10.26
C MET A 36 3.87 5.43 9.58
N ALA A 37 3.12 6.31 10.24
CA ALA A 37 2.81 7.65 9.74
C ALA A 37 4.04 8.59 9.69
N ALA A 38 4.99 8.42 10.60
CA ALA A 38 6.23 9.20 10.64
C ALA A 38 7.31 8.72 9.65
N ALA A 39 7.21 7.48 9.17
CA ALA A 39 8.15 6.90 8.21
C ALA A 39 7.92 7.38 6.76
N ASP A 40 8.85 7.05 5.85
CA ASP A 40 8.69 7.41 4.43
C ASP A 40 7.42 6.77 3.84
N PRO A 41 6.47 7.56 3.31
CA PRO A 41 5.24 7.06 2.72
C PRO A 41 5.47 6.16 1.50
N ARG A 42 6.60 6.32 0.80
CA ARG A 42 6.97 5.52 -0.39
C ARG A 42 7.66 4.20 -0.04
N GLY A 43 7.98 3.97 1.23
CA GLY A 43 8.60 2.73 1.68
C GLY A 43 7.69 1.52 1.50
N TRP A 44 8.28 0.33 1.43
CA TRP A 44 7.54 -0.92 1.19
C TRP A 44 7.35 -1.70 2.49
N VAL A 45 6.11 -2.10 2.79
CA VAL A 45 5.76 -2.85 4.01
C VAL A 45 4.90 -4.06 3.69
N PHE A 46 4.98 -5.08 4.54
CA PHE A 46 4.12 -6.26 4.43
C PHE A 46 2.75 -5.96 5.07
N PRO A 47 1.63 -6.08 4.33
CA PRO A 47 0.29 -5.98 4.91
C PRO A 47 -0.01 -7.22 5.75
N GLU A 48 -0.65 -7.00 6.91
CA GLU A 48 -1.00 -8.06 7.86
C GLU A 48 -2.45 -8.55 7.71
N ASP A 49 -3.25 -7.77 7.00
CA ASP A 49 -4.65 -8.08 6.70
C ASP A 49 -4.88 -8.00 5.19
N VAL A 50 -5.83 -8.81 4.69
CA VAL A 50 -6.22 -8.81 3.28
C VAL A 50 -6.67 -7.41 2.83
N MET A 51 -7.40 -6.68 3.68
CA MET A 51 -7.89 -5.32 3.44
C MET A 51 -6.78 -4.28 3.29
N GLN A 52 -5.59 -4.57 3.80
CA GLN A 52 -4.40 -3.71 3.65
C GLN A 52 -3.69 -3.90 2.30
N VAL A 53 -3.99 -4.97 1.55
CA VAL A 53 -3.44 -5.20 0.21
C VAL A 53 -4.12 -4.26 -0.78
N ASN A 54 -3.51 -3.10 -1.04
CA ASN A 54 -4.03 -2.06 -1.93
C ASN A 54 -2.90 -1.12 -2.41
N GLY A 55 -3.12 -0.47 -3.56
CA GLY A 55 -2.15 0.48 -4.13
C GLY A 55 -1.00 -0.21 -4.86
N PRO A 56 0.12 0.49 -5.09
CA PRO A 56 1.31 -0.11 -5.67
C PRO A 56 1.87 -1.23 -4.77
N SER A 57 2.03 -2.41 -5.37
CA SER A 57 2.37 -3.66 -4.71
C SER A 57 3.49 -4.38 -5.45
N PHE A 58 4.38 -5.00 -4.67
CA PHE A 58 5.48 -5.82 -5.12
C PHE A 58 5.24 -7.26 -4.65
N ILE A 59 5.06 -8.18 -5.60
CA ILE A 59 4.65 -9.56 -5.32
C ILE A 59 5.85 -10.47 -5.48
N ILE A 60 6.27 -11.05 -4.36
CA ILE A 60 7.41 -11.95 -4.23
C ILE A 60 6.90 -13.38 -4.33
N LEU A 61 7.51 -14.15 -5.21
CA LEU A 61 7.16 -15.53 -5.51
C LEU A 61 7.92 -16.50 -4.58
N PRO A 62 7.35 -17.66 -4.23
CA PRO A 62 7.99 -18.69 -3.41
C PRO A 62 9.02 -19.50 -4.21
N THR A 63 10.01 -18.84 -4.81
CA THR A 63 11.08 -19.49 -5.58
C THR A 63 12.41 -19.42 -4.86
N GLU A 64 13.30 -20.33 -5.20
CA GLU A 64 14.68 -20.34 -4.73
C GLU A 64 15.63 -20.38 -5.94
N PRO A 65 16.39 -19.31 -6.23
CA PRO A 65 16.45 -18.01 -5.54
C PRO A 65 15.14 -17.18 -5.67
N PRO A 66 14.93 -16.17 -4.80
CA PRO A 66 13.69 -15.39 -4.79
C PRO A 66 13.49 -14.62 -6.09
N SER A 67 12.25 -14.62 -6.58
CA SER A 67 11.81 -13.89 -7.77
C SER A 67 10.53 -13.12 -7.49
N CYS A 68 10.16 -12.20 -8.36
CA CYS A 68 8.90 -11.45 -8.26
C CYS A 68 8.05 -11.62 -9.52
N LEU A 69 6.74 -11.42 -9.35
CA LEU A 69 5.81 -11.32 -10.46
C LEU A 69 6.07 -10.02 -11.21
N ALA A 70 6.45 -10.12 -12.49
CA ALA A 70 6.77 -8.95 -13.31
C ALA A 70 6.07 -9.00 -14.68
N TRP A 71 5.93 -7.83 -15.29
CA TRP A 71 5.38 -7.66 -16.63
C TRP A 71 6.46 -7.15 -17.60
N ASP A 72 6.73 -7.88 -18.67
CA ASP A 72 7.60 -7.41 -19.75
C ASP A 72 6.74 -6.81 -20.86
N ALA A 73 6.69 -5.48 -20.95
CA ALA A 73 5.95 -4.79 -22.00
C ALA A 73 6.54 -5.02 -23.40
N GLY A 74 7.85 -5.25 -23.53
CA GLY A 74 8.48 -5.50 -24.83
C GLY A 74 8.14 -6.89 -25.37
N ARG A 75 8.07 -7.89 -24.48
CA ARG A 75 7.74 -9.28 -24.84
C ARG A 75 6.26 -9.63 -24.62
N GLN A 76 5.46 -8.69 -24.13
CA GLN A 76 4.05 -8.86 -23.77
C GLN A 76 3.82 -10.11 -22.91
N ARG A 77 4.66 -10.32 -21.89
CA ARG A 77 4.67 -11.55 -21.10
C ARG A 77 4.78 -11.28 -19.60
N VAL A 78 3.95 -11.98 -18.82
CA VAL A 78 4.10 -12.09 -17.37
C VAL A 78 5.18 -13.13 -17.07
N TYR A 79 6.14 -12.79 -16.21
CA TYR A 79 7.27 -13.67 -15.92
C TYR A 79 7.78 -13.51 -14.49
N ALA A 80 8.50 -14.52 -14.00
CA ALA A 80 9.22 -14.48 -12.74
C ALA A 80 10.55 -13.73 -12.93
N ALA A 81 10.62 -12.47 -12.48
CA ALA A 81 11.86 -11.68 -12.54
C ALA A 81 12.75 -12.01 -11.34
N PRO A 82 14.05 -12.28 -11.54
CA PRO A 82 14.96 -12.53 -10.41
C PRO A 82 15.06 -11.28 -9.53
N ILE A 83 15.12 -11.49 -8.21
CA ILE A 83 15.35 -10.43 -7.25
C ILE A 83 16.84 -10.41 -6.90
N ASP A 84 17.47 -9.26 -7.07
CA ASP A 84 18.86 -9.07 -6.64
C ASP A 84 18.93 -9.14 -5.11
N MET A 85 19.72 -10.09 -4.61
CA MET A 85 19.91 -10.25 -3.18
C MET A 85 20.79 -9.10 -2.65
N PRO A 86 20.43 -8.47 -1.52
CA PRO A 86 21.32 -7.52 -0.87
C PRO A 86 22.59 -8.24 -0.41
N GLU A 87 23.75 -7.64 -0.65
CA GLU A 87 25.02 -8.18 -0.16
C GLU A 87 25.12 -8.00 1.36
N ALA A 88 25.65 -9.01 2.04
CA ALA A 88 25.98 -8.87 3.45
C ALA A 88 27.10 -7.82 3.61
N PRO A 89 27.04 -6.95 4.64
CA PRO A 89 28.13 -6.02 4.92
C PRO A 89 29.46 -6.76 5.07
N GLU A 90 30.56 -6.19 4.56
CA GLU A 90 31.88 -6.82 4.64
C GLU A 90 32.23 -7.21 6.09
N GLY A 91 32.48 -8.51 6.30
CA GLY A 91 32.82 -9.08 7.61
C GLY A 91 31.64 -9.53 8.48
N ALA A 92 30.40 -9.51 7.95
CA ALA A 92 29.23 -10.12 8.59
C ALA A 92 28.90 -11.50 7.99
N ASN A 93 28.10 -12.29 8.71
CA ASN A 93 27.50 -13.52 8.17
C ASN A 93 26.51 -13.19 7.05
N ASP A 94 26.24 -14.17 6.18
CA ASP A 94 25.18 -14.09 5.17
C ASP A 94 23.84 -13.67 5.81
N LEU A 95 23.11 -12.81 5.11
CA LEU A 95 21.82 -12.30 5.59
C LEU A 95 20.82 -13.44 5.70
N SER A 96 20.07 -13.48 6.80
CA SER A 96 18.97 -14.43 6.93
C SER A 96 17.88 -14.12 5.88
N MET A 97 17.10 -15.14 5.48
CA MET A 97 16.00 -14.92 4.52
C MET A 97 15.01 -13.86 5.01
N SER A 98 14.82 -13.74 6.33
CA SER A 98 13.96 -12.69 6.89
C SER A 98 14.54 -11.29 6.71
N GLU A 99 15.86 -11.13 6.86
CA GLU A 99 16.54 -9.84 6.63
C GLU A 99 16.56 -9.47 5.14
N ILE A 100 16.74 -10.46 4.27
CA ILE A 100 16.63 -10.29 2.82
C ILE A 100 15.21 -9.81 2.47
N LEU A 101 14.18 -10.54 2.91
CA LEU A 101 12.78 -10.19 2.64
C LEU A 101 12.41 -8.80 3.19
N ALA A 102 12.97 -8.37 4.32
CA ALA A 102 12.76 -7.03 4.84
C ALA A 102 13.39 -5.96 3.93
N ALA A 103 14.62 -6.19 3.45
CA ALA A 103 15.41 -5.22 2.69
C ALA A 103 15.06 -5.12 1.20
N ILE A 104 14.51 -6.17 0.59
CA ILE A 104 14.21 -6.15 -0.86
C ILE A 104 13.11 -5.15 -1.20
N GLU A 105 13.34 -4.34 -2.23
CA GLU A 105 12.38 -3.40 -2.79
C GLU A 105 12.39 -3.50 -4.32
N PRO A 106 11.27 -3.19 -5.00
CA PRO A 106 11.23 -3.22 -6.46
C PRO A 106 12.20 -2.18 -7.05
N ARG A 107 13.07 -2.64 -7.94
CA ARG A 107 14.07 -1.81 -8.65
C ARG A 107 13.61 -1.31 -10.02
N ASP A 108 12.57 -1.93 -10.56
CA ASP A 108 12.01 -1.60 -11.88
C ASP A 108 10.50 -1.43 -11.75
N VAL A 109 9.95 -0.49 -12.52
CA VAL A 109 8.51 -0.21 -12.60
C VAL A 109 7.72 -1.46 -13.04
N ASN A 110 8.34 -2.32 -13.85
CA ASN A 110 7.77 -3.57 -14.34
C ASN A 110 7.62 -4.65 -13.27
N HIS A 111 8.25 -4.48 -12.10
CA HIS A 111 8.08 -5.36 -10.94
C HIS A 111 6.87 -4.95 -10.08
N VAL A 112 6.30 -3.77 -10.34
CA VAL A 112 5.24 -3.17 -9.54
C VAL A 112 3.88 -3.34 -10.22
N TRP A 113 2.90 -3.77 -9.42
CA TRP A 113 1.51 -3.89 -9.82
C TRP A 113 0.67 -2.93 -8.99
N VAL A 114 -0.26 -2.20 -9.60
CA VAL A 114 -1.24 -1.40 -8.84
C VAL A 114 -2.44 -2.29 -8.53
N ILE A 115 -2.52 -2.72 -7.27
CA ILE A 115 -3.64 -3.49 -6.75
C ILE A 115 -4.78 -2.53 -6.41
N SER A 116 -5.99 -2.88 -6.83
CA SER A 116 -7.21 -2.17 -6.41
C SER A 116 -8.39 -3.12 -6.27
N ARG A 117 -9.23 -2.85 -5.27
CA ARG A 117 -10.49 -3.59 -5.04
C ARG A 117 -11.54 -3.25 -6.10
N LEU A 118 -12.35 -4.23 -6.45
CA LEU A 118 -13.49 -4.04 -7.35
C LEU A 118 -14.66 -3.41 -6.58
N SER A 119 -15.27 -2.37 -7.15
CA SER A 119 -16.45 -1.75 -6.54
C SER A 119 -17.59 -2.76 -6.39
N GLY A 120 -18.18 -2.84 -5.20
CA GLY A 120 -19.24 -3.80 -4.90
C GLY A 120 -18.76 -5.19 -4.44
N SER A 121 -17.45 -5.43 -4.38
CA SER A 121 -16.87 -6.63 -3.76
C SER A 121 -15.64 -6.27 -2.93
N GLU A 122 -15.72 -6.41 -1.61
CA GLU A 122 -14.62 -6.06 -0.70
C GLU A 122 -13.44 -7.05 -0.78
N GLY A 123 -13.72 -8.28 -1.21
CA GLY A 123 -12.73 -9.37 -1.29
C GLY A 123 -12.06 -9.54 -2.65
N VAL A 124 -12.57 -8.92 -3.72
CA VAL A 124 -12.02 -9.10 -5.08
C VAL A 124 -11.08 -7.95 -5.42
N ILE A 125 -9.87 -8.29 -5.85
CA ILE A 125 -8.84 -7.36 -6.30
C ILE A 125 -8.53 -7.55 -7.78
N SER A 126 -7.98 -6.50 -8.38
CA SER A 126 -7.39 -6.50 -9.73
C SER A 126 -5.96 -5.99 -9.65
N LEU A 127 -5.07 -6.54 -10.48
CA LEU A 127 -3.67 -6.16 -10.55
C LEU A 127 -3.42 -5.43 -11.86
N ARG A 128 -3.04 -4.15 -11.80
CA ARG A 128 -2.80 -3.33 -12.99
C ARG A 128 -1.30 -3.11 -13.22
N THR A 129 -0.85 -3.25 -14.46
CA THR A 129 0.51 -2.90 -14.89
C THR A 129 0.71 -1.38 -14.93
N SER A 130 1.96 -0.95 -15.06
CA SER A 130 2.32 0.45 -15.32
C SER A 130 1.80 0.98 -16.66
N SER A 131 1.66 0.11 -17.66
CA SER A 131 1.05 0.44 -18.96
C SER A 131 -0.47 0.53 -18.93
N GLY A 132 -1.08 0.25 -17.78
CA GLY A 132 -2.50 0.46 -17.54
C GLY A 132 -3.40 -0.73 -17.90
N THR A 133 -2.82 -1.87 -18.25
CA THR A 133 -3.48 -3.16 -18.51
C THR A 133 -3.57 -4.00 -17.24
N PHE A 134 -4.40 -5.03 -17.22
CA PHE A 134 -4.66 -5.86 -16.05
C PHE A 134 -4.09 -7.26 -16.21
N LEU A 135 -3.60 -7.85 -15.11
CA LEU A 135 -3.24 -9.26 -15.05
C LEU A 135 -4.49 -10.09 -15.33
N THR A 136 -4.40 -10.96 -16.32
CA THR A 136 -5.46 -11.86 -16.77
C THR A 136 -5.00 -13.30 -16.51
N ALA A 137 -5.83 -14.08 -15.83
CA ALA A 137 -5.67 -15.53 -15.69
C ALA A 137 -6.67 -16.24 -16.60
N THR A 138 -6.20 -16.86 -17.67
CA THR A 138 -7.07 -17.65 -18.54
C THR A 138 -7.47 -18.96 -17.87
N PRO A 139 -8.62 -19.58 -18.24
CA PRO A 139 -9.00 -20.89 -17.73
C PRO A 139 -7.97 -22.00 -17.98
N SER A 140 -7.08 -21.82 -18.97
CA SER A 140 -5.96 -22.72 -19.25
C SER A 140 -4.77 -22.56 -18.29
N GLY A 141 -4.84 -21.64 -17.33
CA GLY A 141 -3.77 -21.35 -16.38
C GLY A 141 -2.69 -20.39 -16.88
N VAL A 142 -2.84 -19.83 -18.09
CA VAL A 142 -1.86 -18.90 -18.66
C VAL A 142 -2.10 -17.50 -18.12
N LEU A 143 -1.03 -16.85 -17.69
CA LEU A 143 -1.04 -15.46 -17.24
C LEU A 143 -0.63 -14.51 -18.37
N SER A 144 -1.40 -13.45 -18.57
CA SER A 144 -1.07 -12.33 -19.46
C SER A 144 -1.42 -11.01 -18.80
N ALA A 145 -1.00 -9.87 -19.38
CA ALA A 145 -1.44 -8.56 -18.89
C ALA A 145 -1.62 -7.56 -20.04
N THR A 146 -2.41 -7.93 -21.03
CA THR A 146 -2.65 -7.12 -22.25
C THR A 146 -4.03 -6.46 -22.27
N THR A 147 -4.93 -6.87 -21.37
CA THR A 147 -6.32 -6.41 -21.37
C THR A 147 -6.44 -5.06 -20.65
N PRO A 148 -6.99 -4.01 -21.29
CA PRO A 148 -7.11 -2.68 -20.67
C PRO A 148 -8.30 -2.55 -19.71
N SER A 149 -9.16 -3.57 -19.65
CA SER A 149 -10.41 -3.59 -18.89
C SER A 149 -10.36 -4.65 -17.79
N ARG A 150 -11.07 -4.39 -16.70
CA ARG A 150 -11.27 -5.36 -15.61
C ARG A 150 -12.48 -6.22 -15.93
N GLY A 151 -12.29 -7.54 -15.94
CA GLY A 151 -13.36 -8.52 -16.05
C GLY A 151 -13.16 -9.69 -15.09
N PRO A 152 -13.93 -10.78 -15.25
CA PRO A 152 -13.82 -11.97 -14.40
C PRO A 152 -12.43 -12.61 -14.44
N LEU A 153 -11.74 -12.59 -15.58
CA LEU A 153 -10.40 -13.17 -15.72
C LEU A 153 -9.31 -12.30 -15.09
N GLU A 154 -9.60 -11.02 -14.86
CA GLU A 154 -8.73 -10.05 -14.18
C GLU A 154 -9.04 -9.92 -12.68
N SER A 155 -9.93 -10.77 -12.17
CA SER A 155 -10.39 -10.76 -10.80
C SER A 155 -9.70 -11.84 -9.98
N PHE A 156 -9.08 -11.43 -8.87
CA PHE A 156 -8.39 -12.31 -7.93
C PHE A 156 -8.93 -12.11 -6.52
N VAL A 157 -8.90 -13.16 -5.71
CA VAL A 157 -9.29 -13.14 -4.30
C VAL A 157 -8.06 -13.54 -3.47
N PRO A 158 -7.45 -12.59 -2.73
CA PRO A 158 -6.35 -12.88 -1.82
C PRO A 158 -6.83 -13.60 -0.56
N PHE A 159 -6.13 -14.65 -0.17
CA PHE A 159 -6.28 -15.34 1.10
C PHE A 159 -5.01 -15.23 1.91
N LEU A 160 -5.12 -14.80 3.16
CA LEU A 160 -4.00 -14.77 4.09
C LEU A 160 -3.78 -16.18 4.67
N ALA A 161 -2.59 -16.72 4.50
CA ALA A 161 -2.16 -17.97 5.10
C ALA A 161 -1.30 -17.67 6.34
N THR A 162 -1.72 -18.21 7.49
CA THR A 162 -0.94 -18.12 8.73
C THR A 162 0.05 -19.29 8.77
N THR A 163 1.32 -19.03 8.42
CA THR A 163 2.39 -20.03 8.50
C THR A 163 3.26 -19.76 9.73
N SER A 164 3.56 -20.79 10.53
CA SER A 164 4.40 -20.66 11.73
C SER A 164 5.90 -20.53 11.41
N SER A 165 6.28 -20.72 10.15
CA SER A 165 7.67 -20.78 9.69
C SER A 165 8.26 -19.45 9.24
N SER A 166 7.42 -18.44 8.95
CA SER A 166 7.84 -17.14 8.41
C SER A 166 7.31 -16.00 9.26
N PRO A 167 8.15 -15.01 9.64
CA PRO A 167 7.68 -13.84 10.38
C PRO A 167 6.82 -12.89 9.53
N PHE A 168 6.82 -13.06 8.20
CA PHE A 168 6.06 -12.23 7.26
C PHE A 168 4.78 -12.93 6.78
N PRO A 169 3.68 -12.18 6.66
CA PRO A 169 2.44 -12.64 6.04
C PRO A 169 2.64 -13.28 4.66
N THR A 170 1.97 -14.41 4.44
CA THR A 170 1.94 -15.12 3.17
C THR A 170 0.51 -15.13 2.62
N PHE A 171 0.37 -14.95 1.31
CA PHE A 171 -0.91 -14.86 0.62
C PHE A 171 -0.98 -15.87 -0.52
N SER A 172 -2.15 -16.42 -0.76
CA SER A 172 -2.49 -17.09 -2.02
C SER A 172 -3.50 -16.25 -2.79
N LEU A 173 -3.42 -16.27 -4.13
CA LEU A 173 -4.34 -15.54 -5.01
C LEU A 173 -5.21 -16.54 -5.76
N LYS A 174 -6.50 -16.58 -5.43
CA LYS A 174 -7.50 -17.40 -6.11
C LYS A 174 -8.11 -16.63 -7.28
N THR A 175 -8.19 -17.25 -8.45
CA THR A 175 -8.84 -16.72 -9.65
C THR A 175 -10.36 -16.89 -9.56
N HIS A 176 -11.09 -16.22 -10.46
CA HIS A 176 -12.53 -16.43 -10.62
C HIS A 176 -12.91 -17.89 -10.95
N ALA A 177 -12.01 -18.66 -11.58
CA ALA A 177 -12.21 -20.08 -11.89
C ALA A 177 -11.89 -21.02 -10.72
N GLU A 178 -11.76 -20.47 -9.52
CA GLU A 178 -11.41 -21.16 -8.29
C GLU A 178 -10.04 -21.85 -8.25
N LYS A 179 -9.14 -21.44 -9.14
CA LYS A 179 -7.75 -21.91 -9.19
C LYS A 179 -6.79 -20.92 -8.54
N TYR A 180 -5.60 -21.36 -8.15
CA TYR A 180 -4.59 -20.52 -7.52
C TYR A 180 -3.48 -20.14 -8.48
N LEU A 181 -2.95 -18.92 -8.30
CA LEU A 181 -1.69 -18.50 -8.91
C LEU A 181 -0.54 -19.28 -8.27
N SER A 182 0.30 -19.87 -9.12
CA SER A 182 1.45 -20.67 -8.70
C SER A 182 2.72 -20.25 -9.43
N ALA A 183 3.84 -20.41 -8.73
CA ALA A 183 5.18 -20.29 -9.29
C ALA A 183 5.92 -21.62 -9.11
N THR A 184 6.06 -22.36 -10.20
CA THR A 184 6.79 -23.62 -10.19
C THR A 184 8.26 -23.35 -10.43
N PRO A 185 9.16 -23.85 -9.56
CA PRO A 185 10.60 -23.75 -9.77
C PRO A 185 10.99 -24.31 -11.15
N PRO A 186 12.04 -23.76 -11.79
CA PRO A 186 12.47 -24.24 -13.09
C PRO A 186 12.85 -25.73 -13.04
N ALA A 187 12.16 -26.57 -13.82
CA ALA A 187 12.52 -27.98 -14.01
C ALA A 187 13.42 -28.14 -15.25
N GLY A 188 14.57 -28.82 -15.10
CA GLY A 188 15.46 -29.20 -16.22
C GLY A 188 16.95 -28.96 -15.94
N PRO A 189 17.86 -29.49 -16.79
CA PRO A 189 19.31 -29.49 -16.54
C PRO A 189 19.98 -28.10 -16.63
N SER A 190 19.25 -27.04 -16.97
CA SER A 190 19.77 -25.67 -17.13
C SER A 190 19.01 -24.69 -16.22
N ILE A 191 19.18 -24.88 -14.91
CA ILE A 191 18.58 -24.07 -13.83
C ILE A 191 18.96 -22.59 -13.94
N ILE A 192 20.12 -22.28 -14.53
CA ILE A 192 20.68 -20.91 -14.61
C ILE A 192 19.98 -20.04 -15.69
N LYS A 193 19.36 -20.65 -16.72
CA LYS A 193 18.65 -19.92 -17.79
C LYS A 193 17.14 -20.04 -17.73
N SER A 194 16.62 -20.99 -16.95
CA SER A 194 15.19 -21.24 -16.84
C SER A 194 14.61 -20.40 -15.70
N ARG A 195 13.64 -19.54 -16.04
CA ARG A 195 12.85 -18.79 -15.04
C ARG A 195 11.75 -19.70 -14.49
N ALA A 196 11.32 -19.47 -13.25
CA ALA A 196 10.16 -20.15 -12.70
C ALA A 196 8.95 -20.00 -13.63
N GLU A 197 8.20 -21.08 -13.81
CA GLU A 197 7.00 -21.08 -14.61
C GLU A 197 5.85 -20.51 -13.78
N LEU A 198 5.14 -19.54 -14.35
CA LEU A 198 3.99 -18.91 -13.70
C LEU A 198 2.70 -19.43 -14.30
N ARG A 199 1.81 -19.89 -13.43
CA ARG A 199 0.54 -20.51 -13.78
C ARG A 199 -0.57 -20.02 -12.86
N ALA A 200 -1.81 -20.28 -13.26
CA ALA A 200 -3.01 -19.91 -12.51
C ALA A 200 -4.10 -20.98 -12.56
N ASP A 201 -3.70 -22.24 -12.69
CA ASP A 201 -4.58 -23.42 -12.77
C ASP A 201 -4.37 -24.42 -11.61
N ALA A 202 -3.65 -24.04 -10.55
CA ALA A 202 -3.48 -24.90 -9.38
C ALA A 202 -4.80 -25.10 -8.62
N ASP A 203 -5.11 -26.33 -8.23
CA ASP A 203 -6.34 -26.67 -7.49
C ASP A 203 -6.28 -26.31 -6.01
N VAL A 204 -5.07 -26.34 -5.43
CA VAL A 204 -4.84 -26.20 -3.99
C VAL A 204 -3.73 -25.19 -3.76
N ALA A 205 -3.85 -24.39 -2.70
CA ALA A 205 -2.78 -23.52 -2.24
C ALA A 205 -1.70 -24.35 -1.50
N GLY A 206 -0.72 -24.85 -2.25
CA GLY A 206 0.48 -25.50 -1.73
C GLY A 206 1.65 -24.51 -1.63
N GLU A 207 2.88 -25.03 -1.55
CA GLU A 207 4.08 -24.21 -1.35
C GLU A 207 4.35 -23.23 -2.50
N GLY A 208 4.07 -23.64 -3.75
CA GLY A 208 4.25 -22.84 -4.96
C GLY A 208 3.25 -21.68 -5.10
N GLU A 209 2.17 -21.71 -4.33
CA GLU A 209 1.08 -20.73 -4.33
C GLU A 209 1.18 -19.73 -3.17
N MET A 210 2.15 -19.91 -2.25
CA MET A 210 2.38 -19.04 -1.08
C MET A 210 3.24 -17.84 -1.44
N LEU A 211 2.60 -16.79 -1.92
CA LEU A 211 3.21 -15.54 -2.34
C LEU A 211 3.44 -14.64 -1.11
N ARG A 212 4.34 -13.67 -1.22
CA ARG A 212 4.41 -12.55 -0.27
C ARG A 212 4.14 -11.26 -1.01
N VAL A 213 3.41 -10.35 -0.39
CA VAL A 213 3.07 -9.06 -1.00
C VAL A 213 3.65 -7.95 -0.13
N LYS A 214 4.39 -7.02 -0.72
CA LYS A 214 4.66 -5.73 -0.12
C LYS A 214 3.78 -4.69 -0.79
N CYS A 215 3.24 -3.76 -0.01
CA CYS A 215 2.53 -2.59 -0.53
C CYS A 215 3.23 -1.31 -0.07
N GLN A 216 3.05 -0.23 -0.82
CA GLN A 216 3.54 1.08 -0.38
C GLN A 216 2.90 1.49 0.94
N ARG A 217 3.73 1.99 1.86
CA ARG A 217 3.39 2.28 3.26
C ARG A 217 2.18 3.17 3.38
N GLU A 218 2.06 4.21 2.55
CA GLU A 218 0.92 5.13 2.62
C GLU A 218 -0.43 4.43 2.39
N PHE A 219 -0.47 3.37 1.57
CA PHE A 219 -1.71 2.65 1.26
C PHE A 219 -2.07 1.68 2.39
N VAL A 220 -1.07 1.03 2.98
CA VAL A 220 -1.25 0.18 4.16
C VAL A 220 -1.70 1.00 5.36
N LEU A 221 -1.09 2.17 5.59
CA LEU A 221 -1.47 3.09 6.65
C LEU A 221 -2.93 3.55 6.49
N LYS A 222 -3.31 4.01 5.29
CA LYS A 222 -4.70 4.39 4.98
C LYS A 222 -5.68 3.25 5.24
N ALA A 223 -5.30 2.02 4.89
CA ALA A 223 -6.13 0.85 5.13
C ALA A 223 -6.23 0.49 6.62
N LYS A 224 -5.13 0.56 7.39
CA LYS A 224 -5.15 0.35 8.86
C LYS A 224 -6.10 1.34 9.54
N ILE A 225 -5.99 2.63 9.21
CA ILE A 225 -6.90 3.67 9.73
C ILE A 225 -8.37 3.36 9.39
N ALA A 226 -8.65 2.99 8.13
CA ALA A 226 -10.02 2.67 7.71
C ALA A 226 -10.61 1.46 8.46
N ILE A 227 -9.78 0.45 8.75
CA ILE A 227 -10.19 -0.73 9.53
C ILE A 227 -10.48 -0.36 10.98
N GLU A 228 -9.65 0.48 11.60
CA GLU A 228 -9.87 0.98 12.98
C GLU A 228 -11.12 1.85 13.09
N ASP A 229 -11.33 2.75 12.13
CA ASP A 229 -12.52 3.60 12.06
C ASP A 229 -13.80 2.75 11.91
N ALA A 230 -13.75 1.68 11.09
CA ALA A 230 -14.89 0.78 10.89
C ALA A 230 -15.23 -0.06 12.13
N LYS A 231 -14.26 -0.37 13.01
CA LYS A 231 -14.48 -1.13 14.24
C LYS A 231 -15.17 -0.32 15.35
N GLY A 232 -15.40 0.98 15.16
CA GLY A 232 -16.10 1.83 16.14
C GLY A 232 -15.32 2.09 17.44
N GLU A 233 -14.07 1.62 17.53
CA GLU A 233 -13.14 1.93 18.62
C GLU A 233 -12.55 3.35 18.48
N GLY A 234 -12.81 4.02 17.35
CA GLY A 234 -12.46 5.41 17.06
C GLY A 234 -13.26 6.46 17.82
N LYS A 235 -13.38 6.39 19.15
CA LYS A 235 -13.69 7.58 19.95
C LYS A 235 -12.42 8.44 20.08
N GLY A 236 -12.18 9.27 19.06
CA GLY A 236 -11.36 10.48 19.18
C GLY A 236 -9.93 10.43 18.65
N LYS A 237 -9.70 9.96 17.41
CA LYS A 237 -8.35 9.97 16.79
C LYS A 237 -8.24 10.61 15.39
N THR A 238 -9.14 11.53 15.03
CA THR A 238 -8.97 12.46 13.90
C THR A 238 -7.86 13.51 14.13
N ARG A 239 -6.78 13.16 14.85
CA ARG A 239 -5.66 14.07 15.17
C ARG A 239 -4.28 13.53 14.80
N MET A 240 -4.14 12.27 14.44
CA MET A 240 -2.81 11.70 14.11
C MET A 240 -2.44 11.82 12.62
N THR A 241 -3.38 12.19 11.76
CA THR A 241 -3.13 12.53 10.34
C THR A 241 -3.42 14.00 10.01
N ASP A 242 -3.63 14.83 11.03
CA ASP A 242 -4.07 16.23 10.87
C ASP A 242 -2.95 17.15 10.37
N GLY A 243 -2.68 17.06 9.07
CA GLY A 243 -2.33 18.20 8.23
C GLY A 243 -3.41 18.48 7.19
N GLY A 244 -4.63 17.98 7.43
CA GLY A 244 -5.67 17.86 6.42
C GLY A 244 -7.05 17.85 7.05
N PRO A 245 -7.92 18.81 6.69
CA PRO A 245 -9.29 18.84 7.19
C PRO A 245 -10.03 17.53 6.94
N ALA A 246 -10.82 17.08 7.91
CA ALA A 246 -11.66 15.89 7.75
C ALA A 246 -12.59 16.03 6.52
N PRO A 247 -12.76 14.98 5.70
CA PRO A 247 -13.59 15.04 4.50
C PRO A 247 -15.02 15.44 4.87
N GLY A 248 -15.53 16.52 4.24
CA GLY A 248 -16.84 17.11 4.56
C GLY A 248 -16.86 18.10 5.74
N SER A 249 -15.71 18.41 6.34
CA SER A 249 -15.59 19.45 7.37
C SER A 249 -15.61 20.87 6.77
N LEU A 250 -15.90 21.87 7.61
CA LEU A 250 -15.82 23.29 7.24
C LEU A 250 -14.43 23.66 6.68
N GLU A 251 -13.38 23.05 7.22
CA GLU A 251 -12.00 23.29 6.82
C GLU A 251 -11.69 22.64 5.47
N ASP A 252 -12.28 21.47 5.17
CA ASP A 252 -12.19 20.78 3.87
C ASP A 252 -12.88 21.62 2.78
N GLU A 253 -14.02 22.22 3.13
CA GLU A 253 -14.68 23.19 2.25
C GLU A 253 -13.94 24.51 2.10
N MET A 254 -13.29 25.02 3.15
CA MET A 254 -12.45 26.22 3.03
C MET A 254 -11.27 25.95 2.10
N LYS A 255 -10.68 24.76 2.18
CA LYS A 255 -9.60 24.33 1.28
C LYS A 255 -10.11 24.15 -0.15
N LYS A 256 -11.21 23.44 -0.35
CA LYS A 256 -11.79 23.21 -1.68
C LYS A 256 -12.28 24.50 -2.33
N ASN A 257 -12.87 25.42 -1.57
CA ASN A 257 -13.24 26.75 -2.06
C ASN A 257 -11.99 27.60 -2.37
N ARG A 258 -10.93 27.49 -1.56
CA ARG A 258 -9.65 28.17 -1.84
C ARG A 258 -8.97 27.63 -3.10
N GLU A 259 -9.09 26.33 -3.38
CA GLU A 259 -8.48 25.67 -4.55
C GLU A 259 -9.31 25.85 -5.83
N THR A 260 -10.64 25.82 -5.73
CA THR A 260 -11.53 25.79 -6.92
C THR A 260 -12.27 27.09 -7.19
N GLN A 261 -12.34 28.01 -6.21
CA GLN A 261 -13.17 29.23 -6.29
C GLN A 261 -12.42 30.52 -5.95
N ALA A 262 -11.13 30.49 -5.62
CA ALA A 262 -10.37 31.70 -5.33
C ALA A 262 -10.06 32.49 -6.61
N TRP A 263 -10.86 33.51 -6.90
CA TRP A 263 -10.50 34.55 -7.86
C TRP A 263 -9.61 35.59 -7.16
N GLY A 264 -8.33 35.68 -7.57
CA GLY A 264 -7.37 36.66 -7.05
C GLY A 264 -6.98 36.43 -5.58
N ALA A 265 -5.73 36.03 -5.34
CA ALA A 265 -5.07 36.04 -4.03
C ALA A 265 -5.62 35.12 -2.92
N GLY A 266 -6.43 34.09 -3.23
CA GLY A 266 -6.65 32.97 -2.29
C GLY A 266 -7.54 33.27 -1.07
N ARG A 267 -8.32 34.36 -1.08
CA ARG A 267 -9.24 34.69 0.02
C ARG A 267 -10.60 34.04 -0.19
N ALA A 268 -10.91 33.04 0.62
CA ALA A 268 -12.27 32.52 0.77
C ALA A 268 -13.08 33.52 1.62
N ILE A 269 -14.08 34.18 1.04
CA ILE A 269 -15.01 35.05 1.78
C ILE A 269 -16.18 34.17 2.21
N VAL A 270 -16.25 33.85 3.50
CA VAL A 270 -17.42 33.22 4.12
C VAL A 270 -18.07 34.28 5.00
N SER A 271 -19.38 34.53 4.82
CA SER A 271 -20.08 35.49 5.67
C SER A 271 -20.21 34.97 7.10
N GLU A 272 -20.33 35.86 8.09
CA GLU A 272 -20.55 35.44 9.47
C GLU A 272 -21.87 34.68 9.67
N VAL A 273 -22.86 34.98 8.83
CA VAL A 273 -24.18 34.33 8.82
C VAL A 273 -24.03 32.88 8.39
N ASP A 274 -23.34 32.62 7.27
CA ASP A 274 -23.08 31.25 6.78
C ASP A 274 -22.35 30.41 7.83
N ARG A 275 -21.40 31.02 8.55
CA ARG A 275 -20.64 30.33 9.60
C ARG A 275 -21.52 29.91 10.78
N LYS A 276 -22.55 30.70 11.12
CA LYS A 276 -23.53 30.35 12.16
C LYS A 276 -24.48 29.25 11.67
N ASP A 277 -24.93 29.33 10.43
CA ASP A 277 -25.88 28.37 9.87
C ASP A 277 -25.25 26.99 9.69
N ILE A 278 -24.00 26.89 9.25
CA ILE A 278 -23.26 25.61 9.18
C ILE A 278 -23.06 25.01 10.57
N LYS A 279 -22.76 25.84 11.59
CA LYS A 279 -22.63 25.37 12.97
C LYS A 279 -23.94 24.85 13.54
N ARG A 280 -25.07 25.48 13.20
CA ARG A 280 -26.41 25.03 13.58
C ARG A 280 -26.76 23.73 12.86
N ALA A 281 -26.56 23.65 11.55
CA ALA A 281 -26.79 22.45 10.74
C ALA A 281 -25.95 21.25 11.21
N ARG A 282 -24.71 21.49 11.67
CA ARG A 282 -23.88 20.45 12.29
C ARG A 282 -24.45 19.91 13.60
N LYS A 283 -25.03 20.77 14.44
CA LYS A 283 -25.70 20.34 15.68
C LYS A 283 -27.00 19.59 15.41
N GLU A 284 -27.69 19.95 14.33
CA GLU A 284 -28.97 19.36 13.92
C GLU A 284 -28.81 18.14 13.00
N GLY A 285 -27.58 17.70 12.69
CA GLY A 285 -27.32 16.56 11.82
C GLY A 285 -27.60 16.80 10.33
N ARG A 286 -28.01 18.01 9.93
CA ARG A 286 -28.33 18.41 8.54
C ARG A 286 -27.18 19.10 7.83
N LEU A 287 -25.94 18.75 8.18
CA LEU A 287 -24.75 19.39 7.63
C LEU A 287 -24.66 19.20 6.11
N ALA A 288 -24.95 18.01 5.60
CA ALA A 288 -24.82 17.71 4.17
C ALA A 288 -25.77 18.57 3.30
N GLU A 289 -27.00 18.79 3.77
CA GLU A 289 -28.04 19.58 3.09
C GLU A 289 -27.66 21.07 3.04
N ALA A 290 -27.29 21.64 4.19
CA ALA A 290 -26.84 23.05 4.28
C ALA A 290 -25.61 23.34 3.41
N MET A 291 -24.73 22.35 3.23
CA MET A 291 -23.53 22.47 2.40
C MET A 291 -23.88 22.37 0.90
N LEU A 292 -24.92 21.62 0.54
CA LEU A 292 -25.45 21.52 -0.82
C LEU A 292 -26.12 22.83 -1.24
N ASP A 293 -26.96 23.39 -0.37
CA ASP A 293 -27.61 24.69 -0.59
C ASP A 293 -26.60 25.82 -0.75
N ARG A 294 -25.55 25.83 0.08
CA ARG A 294 -24.47 26.80 -0.04
C ARG A 294 -23.73 26.69 -1.38
N ARG A 295 -23.46 25.47 -1.85
CA ARG A 295 -22.83 25.24 -3.17
C ARG A 295 -23.73 25.67 -4.32
N ALA A 296 -25.05 25.54 -4.17
CA ALA A 296 -26.01 26.03 -5.14
C ALA A 296 -26.04 27.57 -5.17
N ALA A 297 -26.09 28.22 -3.99
CA ALA A 297 -26.11 29.67 -3.87
C ALA A 297 -24.83 30.37 -4.38
N LEU A 298 -23.68 29.70 -4.29
CA LEU A 298 -22.39 30.21 -4.78
C LEU A 298 -22.20 30.11 -6.30
N LYS A 299 -23.03 29.31 -6.99
CA LYS A 299 -23.04 29.28 -8.45
C LYS A 299 -23.88 30.44 -8.96
N SER A 300 -23.28 31.62 -9.09
CA SER A 300 -23.90 32.66 -9.92
C SER A 300 -23.90 32.17 -11.37
N ASP A 301 -25.07 31.85 -11.90
CA ASP A 301 -25.23 31.54 -13.32
C ASP A 301 -24.89 32.78 -14.14
N ARG A 302 -23.69 32.81 -14.72
CA ARG A 302 -23.19 33.95 -15.50
C ARG A 302 -23.87 34.02 -16.89
N TYR A 303 -24.72 33.05 -17.23
CA TYR A 303 -25.40 32.97 -18.52
C TYR A 303 -26.94 33.00 -18.42
N ALA A 304 -27.50 33.23 -17.22
CA ALA A 304 -28.91 33.56 -17.08
C ALA A 304 -29.10 35.09 -17.19
N LYS A 305 -29.20 35.59 -18.42
CA LYS A 305 -29.83 36.87 -18.75
C LYS A 305 -30.76 36.68 -19.93
#